data_AF-A0A521K802-F1
#
_entry.id   AF-A0A521K802-F1
#
_cell.length_a   1.000
_cell.length_b   1.000
_cell.length_c   1.000
_cell.angle_alpha   90.00
_cell.angle_beta   90.00
_cell.angle_gamma   90.00
#
_symmetry.space_group_name_H-M   'P 1'
#
loop_
_entity.id
_entity.type
_entity.pdbx_description
1 polymer ?
#
loop_
_entity_poly.entity_id
_entity_poly.type
_entity_poly.pdbx_seq_one_letter_code
_entity_poly.pdbx_strand_id
1 'polypeptide(L)'
;MASEQELRKRIMRSVYVMYVARQLTSMPVRIAAVLVFLFALISSVSLPNVIENALQVNGLLGLVRFSVVAFLSTTVTVQLTAIASTFIVGWSMVDGLRHKNAQLSVQ
;
A
#
# COMPACT_ATOMS: atom_id res chain seq x y z
N MET A 1 -43.02 -18.95 -1.06
CA MET A 1 -42.05 -18.92 0.05
C MET A 1 -40.57 -18.87 -0.41
N ALA A 2 -40.23 -19.01 -1.69
CA ALA A 2 -38.85 -18.93 -2.19
C ALA A 2 -38.29 -17.48 -2.31
N SER A 3 -39.15 -16.47 -2.47
CA SER A 3 -38.73 -15.08 -2.72
C SER A 3 -38.05 -14.41 -1.52
N GLU A 4 -38.50 -14.67 -0.28
CA GLU A 4 -37.91 -14.07 0.92
C GLU A 4 -36.51 -14.61 1.22
N GLN A 5 -36.26 -15.89 0.94
CA GLN A 5 -34.95 -16.50 1.13
C GLN A 5 -33.92 -15.96 0.13
N GLU A 6 -34.32 -15.74 -1.14
CA GLU A 6 -33.44 -15.12 -2.13
C GLU A 6 -33.15 -13.65 -1.83
N LEU A 7 -34.15 -12.91 -1.34
CA LEU A 7 -33.99 -11.53 -0.92
C LEU A 7 -33.02 -11.43 0.28
N ARG A 8 -33.20 -12.27 1.31
CA ARG A 8 -32.28 -12.37 2.45
C ARG A 8 -30.85 -12.72 2.03
N LYS A 9 -30.68 -13.66 1.10
CA LYS A 9 -29.36 -14.09 0.62
C LYS A 9 -28.62 -12.96 -0.10
N ARG A 10 -29.34 -12.15 -0.90
CA ARG A 10 -28.77 -10.99 -1.61
C ARG A 10 -28.35 -9.87 -0.63
N ILE A 11 -29.17 -9.58 0.37
CA ILE A 11 -28.84 -8.60 1.41
C ILE A 11 -27.66 -9.09 2.25
N MET A 12 -27.67 -10.34 2.71
CA MET A 12 -26.57 -10.94 3.48
C MET A 12 -25.25 -10.91 2.70
N ARG A 13 -25.27 -11.22 1.40
CA ARG A 13 -24.05 -11.16 0.56
C ARG A 13 -23.49 -9.74 0.50
N SER A 14 -24.35 -8.72 0.41
CA SER A 14 -23.92 -7.31 0.36
C SER A 14 -23.30 -6.86 1.68
N VAL A 15 -23.92 -7.24 2.81
CA VAL A 15 -23.38 -6.95 4.15
C VAL A 15 -22.05 -7.68 4.37
N TYR A 16 -21.95 -8.94 3.96
CA TYR A 16 -20.74 -9.73 4.12
C TYR A 16 -19.57 -9.18 3.30
N VAL A 17 -19.82 -8.76 2.06
CA VAL A 17 -18.79 -8.08 1.24
C VAL A 17 -18.30 -6.80 1.91
N MET A 18 -19.21 -6.01 2.48
CA MET A 18 -18.85 -4.79 3.20
C MET A 18 -18.02 -5.09 4.45
N TYR A 19 -18.36 -6.15 5.18
CA TYR A 19 -17.63 -6.60 6.37
C TYR A 19 -16.22 -7.07 6.03
N VAL A 20 -16.08 -7.87 4.99
CA VAL A 20 -14.79 -8.35 4.48
C VAL A 20 -13.94 -7.18 3.97
N ALA A 21 -14.53 -6.26 3.20
CA ALA A 21 -13.83 -5.05 2.74
C ALA A 21 -13.30 -4.23 3.92
N ARG A 22 -14.12 -4.06 4.98
CA ARG A 22 -13.73 -3.36 6.20
C ARG A 22 -12.60 -4.06 6.94
N GLN A 23 -12.61 -5.39 6.96
CA GLN A 23 -11.57 -6.19 7.60
C GLN A 23 -10.25 -6.17 6.83
N LEU A 24 -10.30 -6.14 5.49
CA LEU A 24 -9.12 -5.96 4.64
C LEU A 24 -8.49 -4.57 4.81
N THR A 25 -9.29 -3.56 5.15
CA THR A 25 -8.77 -2.22 5.49
C THR A 25 -8.24 -2.10 6.92
N SER A 26 -8.22 -3.18 7.71
CA SER A 26 -7.70 -3.13 9.07
C SER A 26 -6.19 -2.86 9.09
N MET A 27 -5.74 -2.11 10.09
CA MET A 27 -4.33 -1.73 10.28
C MET A 27 -3.35 -2.93 10.25
N PRO A 28 -3.59 -4.08 10.92
CA PRO A 28 -2.68 -5.22 10.85
C PRO A 28 -2.57 -5.83 9.45
N VAL A 29 -3.67 -5.88 8.68
CA VAL A 29 -3.66 -6.39 7.30
C VAL A 29 -2.86 -5.45 6.40
N ARG A 30 -2.98 -4.14 6.59
CA ARG A 30 -2.18 -3.14 5.85
C ARG A 30 -0.69 -3.27 6.14
N ILE A 31 -0.29 -3.46 7.40
CA ILE A 31 1.12 -3.67 7.77
C ILE A 31 1.64 -4.96 7.12
N ALA A 32 0.88 -6.05 7.18
CA ALA A 32 1.26 -7.30 6.52
C ALA A 32 1.42 -7.12 5.00
N ALA A 33 0.51 -6.40 4.34
CA ALA A 33 0.61 -6.10 2.92
C ALA A 33 1.88 -5.29 2.58
N VAL A 34 2.20 -4.27 3.37
CA VAL A 34 3.44 -3.49 3.19
C VAL A 34 4.68 -4.38 3.33
N LEU A 35 4.72 -5.26 4.33
CA LEU A 35 5.85 -6.18 4.53
C LEU A 35 6.02 -7.14 3.35
N VAL A 36 4.92 -7.70 2.82
CA VAL A 36 4.95 -8.58 1.65
C VAL A 36 5.48 -7.83 0.43
N PHE A 37 5.01 -6.59 0.18
CA PHE A 37 5.48 -5.79 -0.94
C PHE A 37 6.94 -5.37 -0.79
N LEU A 38 7.40 -5.02 0.42
CA LEU A 38 8.81 -4.73 0.69
C LEU A 38 9.69 -5.96 0.45
N PHE A 39 9.26 -7.13 0.91
CA PHE A 39 9.97 -8.38 0.64
C PHE A 39 10.07 -8.66 -0.86
N ALA A 40 8.98 -8.48 -1.61
CA ALA A 40 8.97 -8.64 -3.06
C ALA A 40 9.90 -7.64 -3.78
N LEU A 41 10.01 -6.39 -3.29
CA LEU A 41 10.95 -5.41 -3.84
C LEU A 41 12.40 -5.80 -3.58
N ILE A 42 12.72 -6.20 -2.35
CA ILE A 42 14.09 -6.58 -1.96
C ILE A 42 14.55 -7.83 -2.72
N SER A 43 13.65 -8.79 -2.97
CA SER A 43 13.98 -9.99 -3.75
C SER A 43 14.10 -9.73 -5.25
N SER A 44 13.42 -8.70 -5.77
CA SER A 44 13.41 -8.38 -7.20
C SER A 44 14.54 -7.42 -7.62
N VAL A 45 15.14 -6.70 -6.68
CA VAL A 45 16.14 -5.66 -6.98
C VAL A 45 17.43 -5.93 -6.20
N SER A 46 18.57 -5.89 -6.90
CA SER A 46 19.89 -6.00 -6.26
C SER A 46 20.19 -4.75 -5.44
N LEU A 47 20.03 -4.84 -4.11
CA LEU A 47 20.34 -3.75 -3.17
C LEU A 47 21.79 -3.24 -3.29
N PRO A 48 22.83 -4.09 -3.43
CA PRO A 48 24.20 -3.60 -3.62
C PRO A 48 24.32 -2.69 -4.84
N ASN A 49 23.75 -3.08 -5.98
CA ASN A 49 23.81 -2.28 -7.21
C ASN A 49 23.06 -0.96 -7.05
N VAL A 50 21.91 -0.97 -6.35
CA VAL A 50 21.16 0.28 -6.09
C VAL A 50 21.96 1.22 -5.22
N ILE A 51 22.64 0.72 -4.18
CA ILE A 51 23.47 1.51 -3.27
C ILE A 51 24.68 2.08 -4.01
N GLU A 52 25.40 1.26 -4.78
CA GLU A 52 26.55 1.72 -5.57
C GLU A 52 26.15 2.83 -6.54
N ASN A 53 25.04 2.65 -7.27
CA ASN A 53 24.56 3.66 -8.19
C ASN A 53 24.06 4.93 -7.46
N ALA A 54 23.42 4.79 -6.29
CA ALA A 54 22.97 5.92 -5.50
C ALA A 54 24.13 6.74 -4.90
N LEU A 55 25.23 6.09 -4.51
CA LEU A 55 26.42 6.76 -3.97
C LEU A 55 27.20 7.54 -5.03
N GLN A 56 27.10 7.14 -6.30
CA GLN A 56 27.71 7.86 -7.42
C GLN A 56 26.94 9.14 -7.81
N VAL A 57 25.76 9.33 -7.23
CA VAL A 57 24.87 10.44 -7.56
C VAL A 57 25.15 11.63 -6.64
N ASN A 58 25.59 12.74 -7.23
CA ASN A 58 25.90 13.95 -6.48
C ASN A 58 24.68 14.89 -6.40
N GLY A 59 24.29 15.20 -5.16
CA GLY A 59 23.29 16.21 -4.85
C GLY A 59 21.83 15.74 -4.97
N LEU A 60 20.93 16.57 -4.43
CA LEU A 60 19.52 16.24 -4.26
C LEU A 60 18.78 16.09 -5.60
N LEU A 61 19.11 16.93 -6.59
CA LEU A 61 18.55 16.82 -7.94
C LEU A 61 19.01 15.55 -8.66
N GLY A 62 20.26 15.13 -8.42
CA GLY A 62 20.79 13.88 -8.92
C GLY A 62 20.02 12.69 -8.36
N LEU A 63 19.75 12.69 -7.05
CA LEU A 63 19.00 11.62 -6.39
C LEU A 63 17.60 11.47 -6.97
N VAL A 64 16.89 12.58 -7.19
CA VAL A 64 15.56 12.56 -7.81
C VAL A 64 15.62 11.95 -9.22
N ARG A 65 16.59 12.36 -10.04
CA ARG A 65 16.76 11.79 -11.39
C ARG A 65 17.09 10.30 -11.33
N PHE A 66 18.00 9.90 -10.44
CA PHE A 66 18.34 8.50 -10.23
C PHE A 66 17.12 7.68 -9.84
N SER A 67 16.32 8.14 -8.87
CA SER A 67 15.09 7.46 -8.45
C SER A 67 14.09 7.30 -9.60
N VAL A 68 13.88 8.34 -10.40
CA VAL A 68 12.96 8.28 -11.55
C VAL A 68 13.47 7.32 -12.62
N VAL A 69 14.75 7.39 -12.97
CA VAL A 69 15.35 6.51 -13.97
C VAL A 69 15.34 5.06 -13.48
N ALA A 70 15.72 4.80 -12.23
CA ALA A 70 15.70 3.47 -11.63
C ALA A 70 14.28 2.88 -11.64
N PHE A 71 13.26 3.68 -11.30
CA PHE A 71 11.87 3.24 -11.35
C PHE A 71 11.44 2.88 -12.78
N LEU A 72 11.68 3.77 -13.75
CA LEU A 72 11.30 3.55 -15.15
C LEU A 72 12.06 2.39 -15.81
N SER A 73 13.27 2.09 -15.34
CA SER A 73 14.12 1.02 -15.88
C SER A 73 13.85 -0.36 -15.29
N THR A 74 12.98 -0.47 -14.28
CA THR A 74 12.61 -1.75 -13.66
C THR A 74 11.44 -2.43 -14.38
N THR A 75 11.17 -3.69 -14.03
CA THR A 75 10.04 -4.44 -14.59
C THR A 75 8.71 -3.87 -14.10
N VAL A 76 7.65 -4.03 -14.90
CA VAL A 76 6.28 -3.60 -14.56
C VAL A 76 5.83 -4.13 -13.19
N THR A 77 6.22 -5.36 -12.84
CA THR A 77 5.92 -5.96 -11.54
C THR A 77 6.52 -5.17 -10.37
N VAL A 78 7.79 -4.75 -10.48
CA VAL A 78 8.48 -3.93 -9.46
C VAL A 78 7.84 -2.55 -9.37
N GLN A 79 7.49 -1.94 -10.50
CA GLN A 79 6.81 -0.65 -10.54
C GLN A 79 5.45 -0.69 -9.83
N LEU A 80 4.62 -1.68 -10.14
CA LEU A 80 3.31 -1.87 -9.50
C LEU A 80 3.45 -2.10 -7.99
N THR A 81 4.43 -2.91 -7.59
CA THR A 81 4.72 -3.20 -6.19
C THR A 81 5.14 -1.94 -5.43
N ALA A 82 6.02 -1.11 -6.01
CA ALA A 82 6.47 0.15 -5.43
C ALA A 82 5.35 1.20 -5.35
N ILE A 83 4.46 1.27 -6.35
CA ILE A 83 3.27 2.14 -6.31
C ILE A 83 2.32 1.67 -5.19
N ALA A 84 2.01 0.37 -5.15
CA ALA A 84 1.10 -0.20 -4.16
C ALA A 84 1.61 0.03 -2.73
N SER A 85 2.90 -0.20 -2.47
CA SER A 85 3.50 0.04 -1.15
C SER A 85 3.44 1.51 -0.75
N THR A 86 3.80 2.41 -1.66
CA THR A 86 3.75 3.87 -1.44
C THR A 86 2.32 4.33 -1.14
N PHE A 87 1.34 3.81 -1.88
CA PHE A 87 -0.07 4.13 -1.68
C PHE A 87 -0.58 3.64 -0.32
N ILE A 88 -0.26 2.41 0.09
CA ILE A 88 -0.68 1.86 1.39
C ILE A 88 -0.05 2.63 2.54
N VAL A 89 1.23 3.00 2.43
CA VAL A 89 1.93 3.81 3.45
C VAL A 89 1.30 5.21 3.53
N GLY A 90 1.12 5.89 2.40
CA GLY A 90 0.51 7.22 2.35
C GLY A 90 -0.92 7.24 2.91
N TRP A 91 -1.73 6.24 2.53
CA TRP A 91 -3.07 6.08 3.11
C TRP A 91 -2.98 5.85 4.62
N SER A 92 -2.13 4.94 5.09
CA SER A 92 -1.99 4.65 6.51
C SER A 92 -1.55 5.86 7.33
N MET A 93 -0.70 6.73 6.77
CA MET A 93 -0.35 8.02 7.37
C MET A 93 -1.55 8.96 7.47
N VAL A 94 -2.32 9.12 6.39
CA VAL A 94 -3.53 9.96 6.38
C VAL A 94 -4.57 9.46 7.40
N ASP A 95 -4.80 8.15 7.46
CA ASP A 95 -5.75 7.55 8.41
C ASP A 95 -5.26 7.73 9.86
N GLY A 96 -3.95 7.59 10.11
CA GLY A 96 -3.35 7.86 11.42
C GLY A 96 -3.50 9.33 11.85
N LEU A 97 -3.29 10.27 10.93
CA LEU A 97 -3.47 11.70 11.19
C LEU A 97 -4.94 12.04 11.47
N ARG A 98 -5.88 11.48 10.71
CA ARG A 98 -7.32 11.65 10.93
C ARG A 98 -7.77 11.11 12.29
N HIS A 99 -7.24 9.95 12.71
CA HIS A 99 -7.56 9.38 14.02
C HIS A 99 -7.05 10.25 15.17
N LYS A 100 -5.82 10.79 15.06
CA LYS A 100 -5.24 11.69 16.07
C LYS A 100 -6.01 13.00 16.18
N ASN A 101 -6.37 13.61 15.04
CA ASN A 101 -7.14 14.86 15.03
C ASN A 101 -8.54 14.69 15.63
N ALA A 102 -9.19 13.54 15.41
CA ALA A 102 -10.48 13.24 16.02
C ALA A 102 -10.42 13.15 17.55
N GLN A 103 -9.34 12.61 18.12
CA GLN A 103 -9.15 12.54 19.58
C GLN A 103 -8.89 13.91 20.22
N LEU A 104 -8.18 14.80 19.53
CA LEU A 104 -7.88 16.15 20.02
C LEU A 104 -9.08 17.10 20.02
N SER A 105 -10.10 16.85 19.18
CA SER A 105 -11.32 17.67 19.12
C SER A 105 -12.36 17.36 20.20
N VAL A 106 -12.16 16.30 20.97
CA VAL A 106 -13.09 15.81 22.02
C VAL A 106 -12.58 16.16 23.43
N GLN A 107 -11.37 16.71 23.55
CA GLN A 107 -10.83 17.31 24.78
C GLN A 107 -11.08 18.82 24.80
#